data_AF-A0A7S2GYH0-F1
#
_entry.id   AF-A0A7S2GYH0-F1
#
_cell.length_a   1.000
_cell.length_b   1.000
_cell.length_c   1.000
_cell.angle_alpha   90.00
_cell.angle_beta   90.00
_cell.angle_gamma   90.00
#
_symmetry.space_group_name_H-M   'P 1'
#
loop_
_entity.id
_entity.type
_entity.pdbx_description
1 polymer ?
#
loop_
_entity_poly.entity_id
_entity_poly.type
_entity_poly.pdbx_seq_one_letter_code
_entity_poly.pdbx_strand_id
1 'polypeptide(L)'
;MDSSAVCIKVLETIDDTIPKDEKTSKTSIEEAIGKYCASSELGQKEKKMCYYMDPIKRNIAHPFSLKMPKDRVCKRLKKDNEDICNVKYAVKVAKDSSAKDVSKLRVKALKAILNDRGVDCNGCLEKADYVKQVMDTAHMDL
;
A
#
# COMPACT_ATOMS: atom_id res chain seq x y z
N MET A 1 -13.83 -6.92 -0.31
CA MET A 1 -13.21 -6.32 0.89
C MET A 1 -11.83 -5.83 0.46
N ASP A 2 -11.65 -4.52 0.27
CA ASP A 2 -10.33 -3.95 -0.08
C ASP A 2 -10.05 -2.77 0.86
N SER A 3 -9.64 -3.10 2.09
CA SER A 3 -8.80 -2.22 2.90
C SER A 3 -7.38 -2.35 2.34
N SER A 4 -6.67 -1.26 2.06
CA SER A 4 -5.31 -1.34 1.51
C SER A 4 -4.36 -2.01 2.49
N ALA A 5 -3.75 -3.13 2.07
CA ALA A 5 -2.74 -3.84 2.84
C ALA A 5 -1.58 -2.91 3.26
N VAL A 6 -1.23 -1.93 2.42
CA VAL A 6 -0.20 -0.93 2.73
C VAL A 6 -0.64 -0.02 3.89
N CYS A 7 -1.87 0.49 3.89
CA CYS A 7 -2.37 1.34 4.97
C CYS A 7 -2.36 0.61 6.30
N ILE A 8 -2.83 -0.64 6.32
CA ILE A 8 -2.86 -1.47 7.53
C ILE A 8 -1.45 -1.68 8.06
N LYS A 9 -0.51 -2.12 7.20
CA LYS A 9 0.86 -2.39 7.61
C LYS A 9 1.58 -1.14 8.12
N VAL A 10 1.38 0.02 7.47
CA VAL A 10 1.94 1.30 7.91
C VAL A 10 1.40 1.66 9.30
N LEU A 11 0.09 1.56 9.50
CA LEU A 11 -0.55 1.84 10.79
C LEU A 11 -0.15 0.86 11.90
N GLU A 12 0.05 -0.42 11.59
CA GLU A 12 0.58 -1.41 12.53
C GLU A 12 2.03 -1.09 12.91
N THR A 13 2.87 -0.78 11.92
CA THR A 13 4.28 -0.39 12.16
C THR A 13 4.35 0.82 13.07
N ILE A 14 3.52 1.85 12.82
CA ILE A 14 3.44 3.03 13.68
C ILE A 14 2.98 2.64 15.10
N ASP A 15 1.94 1.81 15.22
CA ASP A 15 1.44 1.36 16.53
C ASP A 15 2.49 0.60 17.35
N ASP A 16 3.38 -0.14 16.69
CA ASP A 16 4.46 -0.88 17.35
C ASP A 16 5.56 0.04 17.88
N THR A 17 5.68 1.26 17.36
CA THR A 17 6.62 2.28 17.89
C THR A 17 6.09 3.01 19.12
N ILE A 18 4.79 2.88 19.45
CA ILE A 18 4.16 3.61 20.55
C ILE A 18 4.18 2.74 21.83
N PRO A 19 4.70 3.26 22.96
CA PRO A 19 4.61 2.60 24.26
C PRO A 19 3.17 2.25 24.63
N LYS A 20 2.95 1.12 25.31
CA LYS A 20 1.60 0.58 25.57
C LYS A 20 0.67 1.56 26.31
N ASP A 21 1.23 2.31 27.25
CA ASP A 21 0.56 3.35 28.06
C ASP A 21 0.25 4.63 27.25
N GLU A 22 0.99 4.86 26.17
CA GLU A 22 0.87 6.02 25.29
C GLU A 22 -0.11 5.77 24.11
N LYS A 23 -0.53 4.51 23.86
CA LYS A 23 -1.40 4.14 22.72
C LYS A 23 -2.80 4.76 22.74
N THR A 24 -3.21 5.36 23.85
CA THR A 24 -4.48 6.10 23.97
C THR A 24 -4.30 7.62 23.91
N SER A 25 -3.05 8.10 23.84
CA SER A 25 -2.75 9.53 23.73
C SER A 25 -2.77 9.96 22.27
N LYS A 26 -3.69 10.88 21.93
CA LYS A 26 -3.78 11.44 20.57
C LYS A 26 -2.47 12.12 20.16
N THR A 27 -1.87 12.89 21.08
CA THR A 27 -0.58 13.57 20.87
C THR A 27 0.51 12.57 20.51
N SER A 28 0.63 11.48 21.27
CA SER A 28 1.69 10.50 21.08
C SER A 28 1.51 9.72 19.78
N ILE A 29 0.26 9.47 19.37
CA ILE A 29 -0.04 8.89 18.06
C ILE A 29 0.28 9.86 16.92
N GLU A 30 -0.07 11.14 17.03
CA GLU A 30 0.28 12.17 16.03
C GLU A 30 1.79 12.29 15.85
N GLU A 31 2.54 12.31 16.96
CA GLU A 31 3.99 12.33 16.93
C GLU A 31 4.58 11.07 16.30
N ALA A 32 4.05 9.88 16.61
CA ALA A 32 4.51 8.64 16.03
C ALA A 32 4.28 8.59 14.51
N ILE A 33 3.13 9.08 14.03
CA ILE A 33 2.86 9.23 12.58
C ILE A 33 3.88 10.19 11.96
N GLY A 34 4.12 11.35 12.58
CA GLY A 34 5.09 12.33 12.08
C GLY A 34 6.51 11.79 12.02
N LYS A 35 6.97 11.12 13.09
CA LYS A 35 8.30 10.49 13.18
C LYS A 35 8.46 9.39 12.12
N TYR A 36 7.46 8.52 11.97
CA TYR A 36 7.47 7.50 10.94
C TYR A 36 7.61 8.12 9.55
N CYS A 37 6.79 9.13 9.24
CA CYS A 37 6.79 9.80 7.94
C CYS A 37 8.02 10.65 7.64
N ALA A 38 8.77 11.06 8.67
CA ALA A 38 10.05 11.73 8.52
C ALA A 38 11.24 10.76 8.32
N SER A 39 11.02 9.44 8.47
CA SER A 39 12.11 8.46 8.34
C SER A 39 12.65 8.39 6.91
N SER A 40 13.98 8.41 6.79
CA SER A 40 14.69 8.25 5.51
C SER A 40 14.62 6.81 4.98
N GLU A 41 14.34 5.84 5.85
CA GLU A 41 14.30 4.40 5.55
C GLU A 41 12.98 3.95 4.89
N LEU A 42 12.01 4.86 4.73
CA LEU A 42 10.75 4.53 4.11
C LEU A 42 10.91 4.13 2.63
N GLY A 43 10.29 3.01 2.28
CA GLY A 43 10.08 2.61 0.90
C GLY A 43 9.12 3.56 0.16
N GLN A 44 9.06 3.42 -1.16
CA GLN A 44 8.28 4.32 -2.01
C GLN A 44 6.77 4.28 -1.69
N LYS A 45 6.23 3.12 -1.30
CA LYS A 45 4.81 2.97 -0.97
C LYS A 45 4.48 3.58 0.38
N GLU A 46 5.37 3.43 1.37
CA GLU A 46 5.28 4.07 2.68
C GLU A 46 5.38 5.59 2.56
N LYS A 47 6.32 6.10 1.75
CA LYS A 47 6.42 7.54 1.42
C LYS A 47 5.14 8.07 0.79
N LYS A 48 4.58 7.33 -0.18
CA LYS A 48 3.30 7.69 -0.80
C LYS A 48 2.15 7.65 0.20
N MET A 49 2.14 6.70 1.13
CA MET A 49 1.14 6.63 2.20
C MET A 49 1.25 7.84 3.13
N CYS A 50 2.48 8.22 3.52
CA CYS A 50 2.78 9.37 4.36
C CYS A 50 2.34 10.70 3.74
N TYR A 51 2.45 10.85 2.42
CA TYR A 51 1.92 12.02 1.70
C TYR A 51 0.42 12.24 1.97
N TYR A 52 -0.36 11.16 2.12
CA TYR A 52 -1.78 11.25 2.44
C TYR A 52 -2.06 11.31 3.95
N MET A 53 -1.28 10.59 4.77
CA MET A 53 -1.55 10.44 6.20
C MET A 53 -1.07 11.63 7.04
N ASP A 54 0.12 12.18 6.76
CA ASP A 54 0.72 13.22 7.60
C ASP A 54 -0.15 14.50 7.72
N PRO A 55 -0.77 15.01 6.63
CA PRO A 55 -1.67 16.17 6.73
C PRO A 55 -2.92 15.93 7.58
N ILE A 56 -3.36 14.67 7.70
CA ILE A 56 -4.59 14.27 8.39
C ILE A 56 -4.32 13.45 9.66
N LYS A 57 -3.09 13.46 10.18
CA LYS A 57 -2.69 12.63 11.35
C LYS A 57 -3.57 12.82 12.57
N ARG A 58 -4.13 14.01 12.79
CA ARG A 58 -5.15 14.30 13.82
C ARG A 58 -6.42 13.45 13.67
N ASN A 59 -6.90 13.32 12.43
CA ASN A 59 -8.08 12.52 12.10
C ASN A 59 -7.81 11.02 12.25
N ILE A 60 -6.55 10.59 12.10
CA ILE A 60 -6.09 9.21 12.31
C ILE A 60 -5.92 8.92 13.81
N ALA A 61 -5.34 9.86 14.56
CA ALA A 61 -5.04 9.71 15.97
C ALA A 61 -6.30 9.52 16.83
N HIS A 62 -7.40 10.19 16.48
CA HIS A 62 -8.66 10.02 17.20
C HIS A 62 -9.18 8.56 17.20
N PRO A 63 -9.47 7.91 16.07
CA PRO A 63 -9.89 6.51 16.07
C PRO A 63 -8.80 5.57 16.61
N PHE A 64 -7.51 5.87 16.43
CA PHE A 64 -6.42 5.10 17.04
C PHE A 64 -6.48 5.11 18.56
N SER A 65 -6.65 6.28 19.18
CA SER A 65 -6.74 6.42 20.65
C SER A 65 -7.91 5.65 21.25
N LEU A 66 -8.95 5.39 20.45
CA LEU A 66 -10.12 4.59 20.81
C LEU A 66 -9.91 3.08 20.55
N LYS A 67 -8.67 2.67 20.29
CA LYS A 67 -8.27 1.28 19.97
C LYS A 67 -9.04 0.73 18.78
N MET A 68 -9.40 1.58 17.81
CA MET A 68 -10.05 1.13 16.60
C MET A 68 -9.10 0.22 15.81
N PRO A 69 -9.57 -0.93 15.31
CA PRO A 69 -8.77 -1.79 14.45
C PRO A 69 -8.24 -1.06 13.21
N LYS A 70 -6.99 -1.34 12.82
CA LYS A 70 -6.31 -0.65 11.72
C LYS A 70 -7.04 -0.81 10.39
N ASP A 71 -7.68 -1.96 10.16
CA ASP A 71 -8.51 -2.19 8.97
C ASP A 71 -9.71 -1.23 8.90
N ARG A 72 -10.32 -0.90 10.06
CA ARG A 72 -11.46 0.03 10.17
C ARG A 72 -11.01 1.47 10.02
N VAL A 73 -9.82 1.82 10.52
CA VAL A 73 -9.21 3.13 10.29
C VAL A 73 -8.95 3.32 8.80
N CYS A 74 -8.30 2.37 8.13
CA CYS A 74 -8.08 2.42 6.69
C CYS A 74 -9.37 2.47 5.87
N LYS A 75 -10.44 1.78 6.28
CA LYS A 75 -11.78 1.88 5.64
C LYS A 75 -12.38 3.28 5.76
N ARG A 76 -12.14 3.99 6.87
CA ARG A 76 -12.58 5.38 7.04
C ARG A 76 -11.76 6.30 6.15
N LEU A 77 -10.44 6.19 6.19
CA LEU A 77 -9.54 6.97 5.34
C LEU A 77 -9.85 6.80 3.85
N LYS A 78 -10.23 5.60 3.41
CA LYS A 78 -10.69 5.34 2.05
C LYS A 78 -11.90 6.18 1.65
N LYS A 79 -12.86 6.36 2.55
CA LYS A 79 -14.08 7.14 2.27
C LYS A 79 -13.75 8.62 2.11
N ASP A 80 -12.76 9.10 2.85
CA ASP A 80 -12.32 10.49 2.79
C ASP A 80 -11.42 10.72 1.58
N ASN A 81 -10.58 9.74 1.23
CA ASN A 81 -9.71 9.77 0.05
C ASN A 81 -9.47 8.34 -0.48
N GLU A 82 -10.05 8.03 -1.64
CA GLU A 82 -9.91 6.71 -2.26
C GLU A 82 -8.46 6.37 -2.67
N ASP A 83 -7.61 7.38 -2.90
CA ASP A 83 -6.22 7.17 -3.30
C ASP A 83 -5.37 6.52 -2.21
N ILE A 84 -5.72 6.69 -0.94
CA ILE A 84 -5.11 5.98 0.19
C ILE A 84 -5.23 4.46 0.02
N CYS A 85 -6.32 3.99 -0.59
CA CYS A 85 -6.52 2.58 -0.87
C CYS A 85 -5.97 2.11 -2.23
N ASN A 86 -5.56 3.04 -3.08
CA ASN A 86 -4.88 2.74 -4.35
C ASN A 86 -3.38 2.49 -4.15
N VAL A 87 -2.80 2.87 -3.00
CA VAL A 87 -1.44 2.46 -2.61
C VAL A 87 -1.47 0.98 -2.22
N LYS A 88 -1.00 0.12 -3.13
CA LYS A 88 -0.88 -1.34 -2.95
C LYS A 88 0.58 -1.78 -3.09
N TYR A 89 0.95 -2.85 -2.39
CA TYR A 89 2.22 -3.52 -2.61
C TYR A 89 2.27 -4.04 -4.05
N ALA A 90 3.47 -4.01 -4.64
CA ALA A 90 3.69 -4.59 -5.95
C ALA A 90 3.29 -6.06 -5.92
N VAL A 91 2.50 -6.47 -6.91
CA VAL A 91 2.26 -7.89 -7.14
C VAL A 91 3.56 -8.43 -7.71
N LYS A 92 4.30 -9.25 -6.96
CA LYS A 92 5.50 -9.90 -7.51
C LYS A 92 5.08 -11.16 -8.26
N VAL A 93 5.66 -11.38 -9.43
CA VAL A 93 5.54 -12.65 -10.14
C VAL A 93 6.72 -13.50 -9.69
N ALA A 94 6.46 -14.65 -9.06
CA ALA A 94 7.56 -15.52 -8.66
C ALA A 94 8.32 -16.00 -9.90
N LYS A 95 9.64 -16.18 -9.80
CA LYS A 95 10.54 -16.51 -10.93
C LYS A 95 10.16 -17.81 -11.65
N ASP A 96 9.46 -18.70 -10.96
CA ASP A 96 8.94 -20.00 -11.39
C ASP A 96 7.47 -19.97 -11.84
N SER A 97 6.82 -18.79 -11.85
CA SER A 97 5.41 -18.67 -12.25
C SER A 97 5.21 -19.02 -13.72
N SER A 98 4.19 -19.84 -14.00
CA SER A 98 3.83 -20.18 -15.38
C SER A 98 2.87 -19.16 -16.01
N ALA A 99 2.81 -19.11 -17.35
CA ALA A 99 1.87 -18.23 -18.06
C ALA A 99 0.40 -18.48 -17.64
N LYS A 100 0.09 -19.72 -17.24
CA LYS A 100 -1.22 -20.12 -16.71
C LYS A 100 -1.51 -19.55 -15.32
N ASP A 101 -0.48 -19.28 -14.52
CA ASP A 101 -0.65 -18.69 -13.19
C ASP A 101 -0.81 -17.17 -13.29
N VAL A 102 -0.03 -16.52 -14.14
CA VAL A 102 -0.16 -15.07 -14.41
C VAL A 102 -1.50 -14.76 -15.10
N SER A 103 -2.01 -15.65 -15.95
CA SER A 103 -3.32 -15.47 -16.58
C SER A 103 -4.50 -15.53 -15.61
N LYS A 104 -4.32 -16.04 -14.37
CA LYS A 104 -5.33 -15.98 -13.31
C LYS A 104 -5.46 -14.57 -12.71
N LEU A 105 -4.43 -13.72 -12.84
CA LEU A 105 -4.48 -12.35 -12.35
C LEU A 105 -5.48 -11.51 -13.16
N ARG A 106 -6.06 -10.48 -12.53
CA ARG A 106 -6.92 -9.51 -13.23
C ARG A 106 -6.05 -8.57 -14.07
N VAL A 107 -6.59 -8.04 -15.17
CA VAL A 107 -5.87 -7.07 -16.04
C VAL A 107 -5.34 -5.88 -15.24
N LYS A 108 -6.08 -5.38 -14.23
CA LYS A 108 -5.61 -4.32 -13.34
C LYS A 108 -4.33 -4.69 -12.57
N ALA A 109 -4.19 -5.95 -12.14
CA ALA A 109 -2.99 -6.43 -11.47
C ALA A 109 -1.83 -6.57 -12.47
N LEU A 110 -2.09 -7.08 -13.68
CA LEU A 110 -1.08 -7.17 -14.73
C LEU A 110 -0.52 -5.79 -15.11
N LYS A 111 -1.39 -4.79 -15.29
CA LYS A 111 -0.99 -3.39 -15.52
C LYS A 111 -0.17 -2.83 -14.36
N ALA A 112 -0.54 -3.15 -13.11
CA ALA A 112 0.20 -2.70 -11.94
C ALA A 112 1.61 -3.31 -11.90
N ILE A 113 1.77 -4.60 -12.24
CA ILE A 113 3.08 -5.26 -12.35
C ILE A 113 3.97 -4.53 -13.37
N LEU A 114 3.44 -4.29 -14.57
CA LEU A 114 4.17 -3.60 -15.62
C LEU A 114 4.56 -2.17 -15.21
N ASN A 115 3.65 -1.43 -14.60
CA ASN A 115 3.91 -0.07 -14.11
C ASN A 115 4.94 -0.05 -12.96
N ASP A 116 4.88 -1.01 -12.04
CA ASP A 116 5.88 -1.13 -10.96
C ASP A 116 7.27 -1.49 -11.53
N ARG A 117 7.35 -2.17 -12.68
CA ARG A 117 8.58 -2.43 -13.46
C ARG A 117 9.00 -1.26 -14.36
N GLY A 118 8.21 -0.18 -14.43
CA GLY A 118 8.44 0.94 -15.34
C GLY A 118 8.23 0.61 -16.82
N VAL A 119 7.48 -0.45 -17.12
CA VAL A 119 7.20 -0.93 -18.48
C VAL A 119 5.80 -0.48 -18.87
N ASP A 120 5.69 0.30 -19.94
CA ASP A 120 4.39 0.56 -20.59
C ASP A 120 4.10 -0.53 -21.64
N CYS A 121 2.85 -0.98 -21.73
CA CYS A 121 2.45 -1.92 -22.79
C CYS A 121 1.73 -1.20 -23.93
N ASN A 122 2.51 -0.65 -24.86
CA ASN A 122 2.02 -0.05 -26.07
C ASN A 122 1.43 -1.14 -27.00
N GLY A 123 0.10 -1.20 -27.11
CA GLY A 123 -0.60 -2.14 -28.00
C GLY A 123 -1.19 -3.38 -27.33
N CYS A 124 -1.15 -3.51 -26.01
CA CYS A 124 -1.89 -4.57 -25.30
C CYS A 124 -3.42 -4.33 -25.39
N LEU A 125 -4.11 -5.05 -26.27
CA LEU A 125 -5.56 -4.97 -26.45
C LEU A 125 -6.29 -6.05 -25.65
N GLU A 126 -5.71 -7.23 -25.58
CA GLU A 126 -6.29 -8.40 -24.93
C GLU A 126 -5.54 -8.76 -23.64
N LYS A 127 -6.21 -9.50 -22.75
CA LYS A 127 -5.59 -9.96 -21.51
C LYS A 127 -4.32 -10.79 -21.76
N ALA A 128 -4.31 -11.58 -22.83
CA ALA A 128 -3.17 -12.41 -23.22
C ALA A 128 -1.92 -11.56 -23.50
N ASP A 129 -2.07 -10.38 -24.10
CA ASP A 129 -0.97 -9.45 -24.37
C ASP A 129 -0.32 -8.97 -23.05
N TYR A 130 -1.14 -8.61 -22.07
CA TYR A 130 -0.65 -8.22 -20.75
C TYR A 130 0.06 -9.37 -20.03
N VAL A 131 -0.45 -10.60 -20.14
CA VAL A 131 0.20 -11.78 -19.54
C VAL A 131 1.56 -12.02 -20.18
N LYS A 132 1.64 -11.95 -21.51
CA LYS A 132 2.89 -12.11 -22.27
C LYS A 132 3.92 -11.05 -21.85
N GLN A 133 3.52 -9.78 -21.86
CA GLN A 133 4.41 -8.68 -21.47
C GLN A 133 4.92 -8.83 -20.03
N VAL A 134 4.07 -9.29 -19.11
CA VAL A 134 4.45 -9.58 -17.72
C VAL A 134 5.45 -10.74 -17.65
N MET A 135 5.34 -11.75 -18.52
CA MET A 135 6.34 -12.83 -18.54
C MET A 135 7.66 -12.40 -19.14
N ASP A 136 7.62 -11.65 -20.23
CA ASP A 136 8.83 -11.16 -20.91
C ASP A 136 9.66 -10.24 -20.00
N THR A 137 8.99 -9.52 -19.10
CA THR A 137 9.62 -8.60 -18.13
C THR A 137 9.78 -9.18 -16.73
N ALA A 138 9.58 -10.49 -16.53
CA ALA A 138 9.68 -11.12 -15.20
C ALA A 138 11.07 -10.99 -14.56
N HIS A 139 12.12 -10.82 -15.36
CA HIS A 139 13.49 -10.58 -14.88
C HIS A 139 13.71 -9.19 -14.27
N MET A 140 12.75 -8.26 -14.43
CA MET A 140 12.80 -6.89 -13.93
C MET A 140 12.16 -6.72 -12.54
N ASP A 141 11.77 -7.81 -11.88
CA ASP A 141 11.20 -7.75 -10.54
C ASP A 141 12.26 -7.28 -9.53
N LEU A 142 12.13 -6.03 -9.06
CA LEU A 142 12.90 -5.41 -7.97
C LEU A 142 12.50 -5.98 -6.61
#